data_AF-A0A2V6WCX2-F1
#
_entry.id   AF-A0A2V6WCX2-F1
#
_cell.length_a   1.000
_cell.length_b   1.000
_cell.length_c   1.000
_cell.angle_alpha   90.00
_cell.angle_beta   90.00
_cell.angle_gamma   90.00
#
_symmetry.space_group_name_H-M   'P 1'
#
loop_
_entity.id
_entity.type
_entity.pdbx_description
1 polymer ?
#
loop_
_entity_poly.entity_id
_entity_poly.type
_entity_poly.pdbx_seq_one_letter_code
_entity_poly.pdbx_strand_id
1 'polypeptide(L)' 'MRQRLVVGVRALVTAGLLVLTAASGIDAQPAPGRAAPEITAGNWINSAPLTIGGLRGQVVAVEFWTFG' A
#
# COMPACT_ATOMS: atom_id res chain seq x y z
N MET A 1 -0.36 39.32 -21.88
CA MET A 1 0.74 38.49 -21.32
C MET A 1 0.40 37.93 -19.93
N ARG A 2 0.09 38.78 -18.94
CA ARG A 2 -0.20 38.38 -17.53
C ARG A 2 -1.32 37.34 -17.35
N GLN A 3 -2.39 37.43 -18.13
CA GLN A 3 -3.54 36.51 -18.02
C GLN A 3 -3.22 35.08 -18.45
N ARG A 4 -2.34 34.91 -19.45
CA ARG A 4 -1.89 33.58 -19.93
C ARG A 4 -0.98 32.90 -18.91
N LEU A 5 -0.17 33.67 -18.19
CA LEU A 5 0.68 33.19 -17.10
C LEU A 5 -0.15 32.71 -15.89
N VAL A 6 -1.20 33.46 -15.50
CA VAL A 6 -2.07 33.08 -14.38
C VAL A 6 -2.84 31.79 -14.67
N VAL A 7 -3.32 31.60 -15.90
CA VAL A 7 -4.01 30.37 -16.31
C VAL A 7 -3.05 29.17 -16.31
N GLY A 8 -1.82 29.35 -16.80
CA GLY A 8 -0.79 28.31 -16.78
C GLY A 8 -0.40 27.86 -15.36
N VAL A 9 -0.22 28.81 -14.44
CA VAL A 9 0.10 28.50 -13.04
C VAL A 9 -1.05 27.77 -12.35
N ARG A 10 -2.30 28.18 -12.58
CA ARG A 10 -3.47 27.48 -12.02
C ARG A 10 -3.57 26.05 -12.54
N ALA A 11 -3.41 25.84 -13.85
CA ALA A 11 -3.44 24.51 -14.44
C ALA A 11 -2.33 23.60 -13.87
N LEU A 12 -1.12 24.14 -13.66
CA LEU A 12 -0.02 23.40 -13.03
C LEU A 12 -0.30 23.05 -11.57
N VAL A 13 -0.87 23.96 -10.79
CA VAL A 13 -1.25 23.70 -9.39
C VAL A 13 -2.33 22.63 -9.31
N THR A 14 -3.36 22.69 -10.16
CA THR A 14 -4.44 21.69 -10.17
C THR A 14 -3.93 20.32 -10.62
N ALA A 15 -3.07 20.28 -11.64
CA ALA A 15 -2.45 19.04 -12.09
C ALA A 15 -1.53 18.43 -11.02
N GLY A 16 -0.72 19.27 -10.35
CA GLY A 16 0.14 18.82 -9.25
C GLY A 16 -0.66 18.25 -8.07
N LEU A 17 -1.78 18.89 -7.71
CA LEU A 17 -2.65 18.40 -6.64
C LEU A 17 -3.30 17.06 -6.99
N LEU A 18 -3.74 16.88 -8.24
CA LEU A 18 -4.29 15.62 -8.75
C LEU A 18 -3.29 14.46 -8.68
N VAL A 19 -2.02 14.72 -9.02
CA VAL A 19 -0.94 13.72 -8.94
C VAL A 19 -0.65 13.33 -7.50
N LEU A 20 -0.63 14.28 -6.55
CA LEU A 20 -0.44 13.96 -5.13
C LEU A 20 -1.56 13.07 -4.57
N THR A 21 -2.81 13.32 -4.94
CA THR A 21 -3.95 12.50 -4.46
C THR A 21 -4.01 11.10 -5.04
N ALA A 22 -3.47 10.89 -6.24
CA ALA A 22 -3.41 9.56 -6.86
C ALA A 22 -2.24 8.72 -6.31
N ALA A 23 -1.19 9.37 -5.80
CA ALA A 23 -0.01 8.71 -5.23
C ALA A 23 -0.17 8.36 -3.74
N SER A 24 -1.14 8.95 -3.04
CA SER A 24 -1.46 8.56 -1.67
C SER A 24 -2.10 7.17 -1.69
N GLY A 25 -1.34 6.15 -1.28
CA GLY A 25 -1.76 4.75 -1.13
C GLY A 25 -2.80 4.52 -0.03
N ILE A 26 -3.91 5.27 -0.07
CA ILE A 26 -5.03 5.21 0.89
C ILE A 26 -5.71 3.82 0.87
N ASP A 27 -5.40 2.98 -0.12
CA ASP A 27 -5.94 1.62 -0.30
C ASP A 27 -5.21 0.51 0.50
N ALA A 28 -4.26 0.85 1.39
CA ALA A 28 -3.43 -0.13 2.10
C ALA A 28 -4.13 -0.81 3.31
N GLN A 29 -5.41 -0.52 3.56
CA GLN A 29 -6.08 -1.05 4.75
C GLN A 29 -6.67 -2.44 4.47
N PRO A 30 -6.42 -3.44 5.34
CA PRO A 30 -7.00 -4.77 5.17
C PRO A 30 -8.52 -4.69 5.11
N ALA A 31 -9.10 -5.33 4.09
CA ALA A 31 -10.54 -5.36 3.87
C ALA A 31 -11.03 -6.81 3.71
N PRO A 32 -12.20 -7.18 4.28
CA PRO A 32 -12.78 -8.50 4.05
C PRO A 32 -12.95 -8.80 2.56
N GLY A 33 -12.67 -10.04 2.15
CA GLY A 33 -12.75 -10.48 0.75
C GLY A 33 -11.56 -10.06 -0.13
N ARG A 34 -10.68 -9.17 0.34
CA ARG A 34 -9.38 -8.93 -0.31
C ARG A 34 -8.45 -10.12 -0.03
N ALA A 35 -7.81 -10.64 -1.06
CA ALA A 35 -6.78 -11.66 -0.87
C ALA A 35 -5.60 -11.07 -0.06
N ALA A 36 -5.11 -11.84 0.91
CA ALA A 36 -3.91 -11.48 1.64
C ALA A 36 -2.70 -11.43 0.69
N PRO A 37 -1.83 -10.42 0.79
CA PRO A 37 -0.58 -10.37 0.03
C PRO A 37 0.38 -11.47 0.50
N GLU A 38 1.29 -11.89 -0.37
CA GLU A 38 2.28 -12.93 -0.02
C GLU A 38 3.26 -12.45 1.06
N ILE A 39 3.69 -13.38 1.91
CA ILE A 39 4.66 -13.09 2.98
C ILE A 39 6.06 -13.07 2.37
N THR A 40 6.68 -11.89 2.33
CA THR A 40 8.07 -11.72 1.90
C THR A 40 8.94 -11.51 3.14
N ALA A 41 9.34 -12.59 3.80
CA ALA A 41 10.20 -12.57 4.99
C ALA A 41 11.57 -13.20 4.70
N GLY A 42 12.60 -12.75 5.42
CA GLY A 42 13.95 -13.32 5.36
C GLY A 42 14.04 -14.60 6.18
N ASN A 43 14.53 -14.47 7.42
CA ASN A 43 14.71 -15.62 8.31
C ASN A 43 13.41 -15.99 9.02
N TRP A 44 13.09 -17.28 8.99
CA TRP A 44 11.97 -17.87 9.72
C TRP A 44 12.47 -18.54 11.00
N ILE A 45 11.65 -18.47 12.04
CA ILE A 45 11.84 -19.17 13.30
C ILE A 45 10.66 -20.12 13.54
N ASN A 46 10.88 -21.19 14.30
CA ASN A 46 9.87 -22.19 14.70
C ASN A 46 9.18 -22.96 13.55
N SER A 47 9.58 -22.75 12.29
CA SER A 47 9.02 -23.41 11.13
C SER A 47 9.93 -23.27 9.90
N ALA A 48 9.68 -24.10 8.89
CA ALA A 48 10.10 -23.79 7.53
C ALA A 48 9.29 -22.59 6.98
N PRO A 49 9.76 -21.89 5.93
CA PRO A 49 9.04 -20.76 5.36
C PRO A 49 7.58 -21.08 5.01
N LEU A 50 6.67 -20.21 5.43
CA LEU A 50 5.24 -20.32 5.12
C LEU A 50 4.87 -19.44 3.93
N THR A 51 3.87 -19.86 3.16
CA THR A 51 3.27 -19.09 2.06
C THR A 51 1.78 -18.93 2.29
N ILE A 52 1.19 -17.84 1.83
CA ILE A 52 -0.26 -17.64 1.91
C ILE A 52 -1.01 -18.76 1.17
N GLY A 53 -0.46 -19.23 0.05
CA GLY A 53 -1.01 -20.37 -0.70
C GLY A 53 -1.04 -21.67 0.11
N GLY A 54 0.04 -21.96 0.85
CA GLY A 54 0.14 -23.16 1.70
C GLY A 54 -0.73 -23.13 2.96
N LEU A 55 -1.20 -21.96 3.37
CA LEU A 55 -2.05 -21.77 4.55
C LEU A 55 -3.56 -21.74 4.23
N ARG A 56 -3.96 -21.96 2.97
CA ARG A 56 -5.37 -21.99 2.58
C ARG A 56 -6.14 -23.05 3.35
N GLY A 57 -7.37 -22.71 3.76
CA GLY A 57 -8.22 -23.57 4.59
C GLY A 57 -8.00 -23.40 6.10
N GLN A 58 -7.03 -22.59 6.51
CA GLN A 58 -6.81 -22.20 7.90
C GLN A 58 -7.25 -20.76 8.14
N VAL A 59 -7.66 -20.46 9.38
CA VAL A 59 -7.76 -19.08 9.87
C VAL A 59 -6.36 -18.67 10.33
N VAL A 60 -5.79 -17.65 9.69
CA VAL A 60 -4.42 -17.18 9.95
C VAL A 60 -4.46 -15.79 10.56
N ALA A 61 -3.71 -15.59 11.65
CA ALA A 61 -3.46 -14.28 12.24
C ALA A 61 -2.04 -13.80 11.90
N VAL A 62 -1.90 -12.53 11.54
CA VAL A 62 -0.61 -11.89 11.26
C VAL A 62 -0.44 -10.73 12.22
N GLU A 63 0.67 -10.72 12.95
CA GLU A 63 1.00 -9.68 13.92
C GLU A 63 2.39 -9.10 13.59
N PHE A 64 2.47 -7.78 13.48
CA PHE A 64 3.73 -7.07 13.30
C PHE A 64 4.27 -6.65 14.67
N TRP A 65 5.47 -7.09 15.02
CA TRP A 65 6.11 -6.82 16.31
C TRP A 65 7.61 -6.53 16.15
N THR A 66 8.21 -5.93 17.17
CA THR A 66 9.67 -5.76 17.29
C THR A 66 10.12 -6.21 18.67
N PHE A 67 11.37 -6.64 18.78
CA PHE A 67 12.02 -6.75 20.10
C PHE A 67 12.24 -5.34 20.66
N GLY A 68 12.02 -5.17 21.97
CA GLY A 68 12.08 -3.88 22.66
C GLY A 68 13.49 -3.28 22.73
#